data_AF-A0A3Q3A767-F1
#
_entry.id   AF-A0A3Q3A767-F1
#
_cell.length_a   1.000
_cell.length_b   1.000
_cell.length_c   1.000
_cell.angle_alpha   90.00
_cell.angle_beta   90.00
_cell.angle_gamma   90.00
#
_symmetry.space_group_name_H-M   'P 1'
#
loop_
_entity.id
_entity.type
_entity.pdbx_description
1 polymer ?
#
loop_
_entity_poly.entity_id
_entity_poly.type
_entity_poly.pdbx_seq_one_letter_code
_entity_poly.pdbx_strand_id
1 'polypeptide(L)'
;LCLFPVLSKQMAFGPGPEPGPGPGPGPGPGPGYSFVTFSLIISIITGSADTQAVTTLSEDNPWWQLDLMSIYYITAVSVISVEHCCHKQLNGAEIRIGLRNETDNQRCAIISTAEGQYKYDYECGKTLARFVHVVLPGEQRNLTVCEVQVFGSVLENVALRGVAYQSSLRWKTTGKASNVIDGVQFSTCSTTQDKPGQWVDVDLLVPFNVTVIQLAFRETCCFEVEVLVDNTRYGEKNALFIIMKESLMTLDCGGIVGRTVTIFHPDVPLTLCEVEIFSTWEHPKNKFPQRPPSSGKYMMQFHQLFQGRIPVRLLICLMFITFADDTAIYVKVLKALILVILFTKAMVLCFSH
;
A
#
# COMPACT_ATOMS: atom_id res chain seq x y z
N LEU A 1 20.22 18.33 4.70
CA LEU A 1 20.95 17.56 5.73
C LEU A 1 19.91 16.88 6.59
N CYS A 2 19.78 15.56 6.50
CA CYS A 2 18.95 14.80 7.43
C CYS A 2 19.66 14.75 8.78
N LEU A 3 19.14 15.43 9.79
CA LEU A 3 19.60 15.29 11.15
C LEU A 3 18.56 14.48 11.93
N PHE A 4 18.90 13.23 12.20
CA PHE A 4 18.30 12.47 13.27
C PHE A 4 18.73 13.09 14.61
N PRO A 5 17.77 13.34 15.51
CA PRO A 5 17.93 12.90 16.87
C PRO A 5 16.73 12.03 17.25
N VAL A 6 16.97 10.72 17.42
CA VAL A 6 16.07 9.84 18.17
C VAL A 6 16.19 10.24 19.64
N LEU A 7 15.36 11.17 20.07
CA LEU A 7 15.03 11.40 21.47
C LEU A 7 13.55 11.11 21.62
N SER A 8 13.22 10.04 22.36
CA SER A 8 11.86 9.69 22.73
C SER A 8 11.27 10.84 23.55
N LYS A 9 10.57 11.77 22.89
CA LYS A 9 9.81 12.83 23.54
C LYS A 9 8.42 12.24 23.82
N GLN A 10 8.18 11.84 25.06
CA GLN A 10 6.89 11.36 25.52
C GLN A 10 5.92 12.55 25.61
N MET A 11 4.75 12.41 25.00
CA MET A 11 3.68 13.39 25.11
C MET A 11 2.60 12.84 26.03
N ALA A 12 2.24 13.63 27.05
CA ALA A 12 1.05 13.39 27.86
C ALA A 12 -0.01 14.38 27.42
N PHE A 13 -1.19 13.89 27.01
CA PHE A 13 -2.34 14.74 26.76
C PHE A 13 -2.87 15.26 28.10
N GLY A 14 -2.88 16.58 28.28
CA GLY A 14 -3.60 17.21 29.39
C GLY A 14 -5.10 17.21 29.12
N PRO A 15 -5.95 17.16 30.16
CA PRO A 15 -7.40 17.32 29.97
C PRO A 15 -7.69 18.72 29.40
N GLY A 16 -8.67 18.80 28.49
CA GLY A 16 -9.23 20.08 28.05
C GLY A 16 -9.72 20.91 29.24
N PRO A 17 -9.91 22.23 29.07
CA PRO A 17 -10.22 23.11 30.18
C PRO A 17 -11.57 22.75 30.82
N GLU A 18 -11.54 22.28 32.07
CA GLU A 18 -12.73 22.11 32.91
C GLU A 18 -13.21 23.46 33.49
N PRO A 19 -14.53 23.63 33.68
CA PRO A 19 -15.10 24.81 34.35
C PRO A 19 -14.80 24.81 35.85
N GLY A 20 -14.63 26.02 36.41
CA GLY A 20 -14.13 26.30 37.76
C GLY A 20 -14.96 25.78 38.97
N PRO A 21 -14.52 26.12 40.20
CA PRO A 21 -14.45 25.16 41.30
C PRO A 21 -15.66 25.16 42.26
N GLY A 22 -15.92 23.98 42.85
CA GLY A 22 -16.70 23.78 44.08
C GLY A 22 -16.07 22.65 44.93
N PRO A 23 -16.18 22.66 46.28
CA PRO A 23 -15.19 22.00 47.14
C PRO A 23 -15.60 20.63 47.68
N GLY A 24 -14.60 19.79 48.01
CA GLY A 24 -14.71 18.67 48.97
C GLY A 24 -13.90 17.41 48.60
N PRO A 25 -13.00 16.89 49.46
CA PRO A 25 -12.03 15.84 49.08
C PRO A 25 -12.39 14.40 49.52
N GLY A 26 -12.01 13.43 48.68
CA GLY A 26 -11.71 12.02 49.04
C GLY A 26 -12.35 10.95 48.14
N PRO A 27 -11.81 9.72 48.02
CA PRO A 27 -10.41 9.28 48.05
C PRO A 27 -9.96 8.60 46.73
N GLY A 28 -8.69 8.82 46.35
CA GLY A 28 -7.76 7.94 45.59
C GLY A 28 -8.21 7.25 44.28
N PRO A 29 -7.57 7.52 43.13
CA PRO A 29 -7.73 6.68 41.95
C PRO A 29 -6.87 5.41 42.04
N GLY A 30 -7.50 4.26 41.83
CA GLY A 30 -6.85 2.96 41.66
C GLY A 30 -6.05 2.84 40.35
N PRO A 31 -5.30 1.75 40.17
CA PRO A 31 -4.32 1.63 39.10
C PRO A 31 -5.00 1.25 37.78
N GLY A 32 -4.87 2.10 36.76
CA GLY A 32 -5.41 1.81 35.44
C GLY A 32 -5.30 2.92 34.41
N TYR A 33 -4.33 3.83 34.54
CA TYR A 33 -4.01 4.76 33.46
C TYR A 33 -3.08 4.04 32.47
N SER A 34 -3.66 3.49 31.41
CA SER A 34 -2.89 3.05 30.25
C SER A 34 -2.38 4.28 29.53
N PHE A 35 -1.15 4.71 29.84
CA PHE A 35 -0.44 5.71 29.05
C PHE A 35 -0.29 5.17 27.62
N VAL A 36 -1.04 5.72 26.66
CA VAL A 36 -0.76 5.46 25.25
C VAL A 36 0.48 6.27 24.91
N THR A 37 1.65 5.65 24.96
CA THR A 37 2.91 6.29 24.60
C THR A 37 2.98 6.43 23.09
N PHE A 38 3.01 7.67 22.59
CA PHE A 38 3.21 7.97 21.17
C PHE A 38 4.70 8.15 20.87
N SER A 39 5.25 7.37 19.94
CA SER A 39 6.65 7.47 19.53
C SER A 39 6.80 8.54 18.46
N LEU A 40 7.75 9.47 18.65
CA LEU A 40 8.11 10.46 17.63
C LEU A 40 8.73 9.73 16.43
N ILE A 41 8.11 9.87 15.25
CA ILE A 41 8.62 9.34 13.99
C ILE A 41 9.68 10.28 13.42
N ILE A 42 9.34 11.57 13.30
CA ILE A 42 10.22 12.57 12.69
C ILE A 42 9.91 13.99 13.18
N SER A 43 10.95 14.82 13.22
CA SER A 43 10.95 16.27 13.43
C SER A 43 11.85 16.85 12.35
N ILE A 44 11.40 17.85 11.59
CA ILE A 44 11.90 18.11 10.23
C ILE A 44 12.43 19.54 10.09
N ILE A 45 12.05 20.46 10.96
CA ILE A 45 12.52 21.85 10.89
C ILE A 45 13.37 22.14 12.14
N THR A 46 14.50 21.44 12.24
CA THR A 46 15.39 21.55 13.39
C THR A 46 16.14 22.89 13.41
N GLY A 47 15.57 23.86 14.12
CA GLY A 47 16.20 25.04 14.71
C GLY A 47 15.42 25.37 15.98
N SER A 48 15.92 26.22 16.89
CA SER A 48 15.06 26.72 17.99
C SER A 48 13.72 27.20 17.43
N ALA A 49 12.62 27.08 18.17
CA ALA A 49 11.32 27.67 17.81
C ALA A 49 11.41 29.17 17.49
N ASP A 50 12.55 29.79 17.82
CA ASP A 50 12.91 31.18 17.60
C ASP A 50 13.53 31.52 16.23
N THR A 51 14.07 30.58 15.42
CA THR A 51 14.93 30.98 14.28
C THR A 51 14.78 30.30 12.92
N GLN A 52 14.01 29.22 12.74
CA GLN A 52 13.75 28.68 11.39
C GLN A 52 12.27 28.35 11.18
N ALA A 53 11.62 29.14 10.32
CA ALA A 53 10.27 28.90 9.83
C ALA A 53 10.30 28.75 8.32
N VAL A 54 9.48 27.85 7.79
CA VAL A 54 9.21 27.74 6.35
C VAL A 54 7.97 28.56 6.06
N THR A 55 8.10 29.53 5.16
CA THR A 55 6.99 30.39 4.73
C THR A 55 6.83 30.30 3.22
N THR A 56 5.60 30.05 2.76
CA THR A 56 5.26 30.11 1.33
C THR A 56 5.14 31.57 0.86
N LEU A 57 5.14 31.77 -0.45
CA LEU A 57 4.68 33.03 -1.02
C LEU A 57 3.16 33.19 -0.79
N SER A 58 2.65 34.40 -1.07
CA SER A 58 1.21 34.62 -1.15
C SER A 58 0.67 33.93 -2.37
N GLU A 59 -0.11 32.87 -2.14
CA GLU A 59 -0.71 32.06 -3.19
C GLU A 59 -2.05 31.48 -2.72
N ASP A 60 -2.76 30.82 -3.62
CA ASP A 60 -4.04 30.21 -3.29
C ASP A 60 -3.82 28.79 -2.75
N ASN A 61 -4.41 28.52 -1.59
CA ASN A 61 -4.31 27.23 -0.89
C ASN A 61 -2.85 26.74 -0.69
N PRO A 62 -1.92 27.56 -0.15
CA PRO A 62 -0.54 27.15 0.07
C PRO A 62 -0.48 25.91 0.96
N TRP A 63 0.50 25.05 0.70
CA TRP A 63 0.67 23.81 1.44
C TRP A 63 2.13 23.48 1.67
N TRP A 64 2.37 22.70 2.71
CA TRP A 64 3.63 22.06 3.00
C TRP A 64 3.40 20.55 3.09
N GLN A 65 4.36 19.76 2.61
CA GLN A 65 4.28 18.30 2.59
C GLN A 65 5.51 17.67 3.21
N LEU A 66 5.28 16.55 3.87
CA LEU A 66 6.27 15.59 4.32
C LEU A 66 6.02 14.23 3.66
N ASP A 67 7.05 13.66 3.06
CA ASP A 67 7.12 12.24 2.71
C ASP A 67 7.91 11.48 3.80
N LEU A 68 7.25 10.55 4.50
CA LEU A 68 7.86 9.71 5.53
C LEU A 68 8.74 8.59 4.97
N MET A 69 8.82 8.44 3.64
CA MET A 69 9.58 7.45 2.89
C MET A 69 9.18 5.98 3.13
N SER A 70 8.22 5.73 4.03
CA SER A 70 7.65 4.42 4.34
C SER A 70 6.23 4.59 4.87
N ILE A 71 5.55 3.48 5.15
CA ILE A 71 4.18 3.47 5.66
C ILE A 71 4.18 3.42 7.19
N TYR A 72 3.43 4.33 7.81
CA TYR A 72 3.29 4.44 9.25
C TYR A 72 1.82 4.43 9.68
N TYR A 73 1.58 3.97 10.89
CA TYR A 73 0.40 4.31 11.65
C TYR A 73 0.60 5.64 12.35
N ILE A 74 0.09 6.73 11.78
CA ILE A 74 0.14 8.05 12.39
C ILE A 74 -0.94 8.16 13.46
N THR A 75 -0.49 8.42 14.69
CA THR A 75 -1.36 8.55 15.85
C THR A 75 -1.62 10.00 16.22
N ALA A 76 -0.65 10.89 15.99
CA ALA A 76 -0.76 12.30 16.31
C ALA A 76 0.18 13.14 15.45
N VAL A 77 -0.16 14.41 15.29
CA VAL A 77 0.67 15.43 14.64
C VAL A 77 0.70 16.66 15.53
N SER A 78 1.90 17.22 15.70
CA SER A 78 2.14 18.51 16.35
C SER A 78 2.63 19.50 15.32
N VAL A 79 2.01 20.67 15.26
CA VAL A 79 2.46 21.80 14.43
C VAL A 79 2.85 22.94 15.35
N ILE A 80 4.04 23.48 15.15
CA ILE A 80 4.54 24.64 15.89
C ILE A 80 4.63 25.81 14.91
N SER A 81 4.02 26.93 15.27
CA SER A 81 4.12 28.22 14.58
C SER A 81 5.15 29.12 15.27
N VAL A 82 5.43 30.28 14.66
CA VAL A 82 6.30 31.30 15.26
C VAL A 82 5.68 31.82 16.56
N GLU A 83 6.46 31.88 17.64
CA GLU A 83 5.98 32.23 18.99
C GLU A 83 5.51 33.70 19.09
N HIS A 84 6.21 34.63 18.43
CA HIS A 84 6.02 36.07 18.67
C HIS A 84 5.19 36.80 17.60
N CYS A 85 5.09 36.29 16.36
CA CYS A 85 4.30 36.94 15.32
C CYS A 85 3.65 35.91 14.40
N CYS A 86 2.61 36.32 13.69
CA CYS A 86 2.04 35.55 12.57
C CYS A 86 1.33 34.23 12.89
N HIS A 87 1.21 33.80 14.16
CA HIS A 87 0.45 32.59 14.53
C HIS A 87 -0.98 32.60 13.97
N LYS A 88 -1.65 33.77 13.94
CA LYS A 88 -3.00 33.95 13.37
C LYS A 88 -3.09 33.59 11.88
N GLN A 89 -1.99 33.62 11.13
CA GLN A 89 -1.99 33.26 9.71
C GLN A 89 -2.23 31.76 9.49
N LEU A 90 -1.83 30.93 10.45
CA LEU A 90 -2.05 29.48 10.46
C LEU A 90 -3.50 29.11 10.77
N ASN A 91 -4.34 30.07 11.18
CA ASN A 91 -5.74 29.81 11.50
C ASN A 91 -6.50 29.29 10.29
N GLY A 92 -7.18 28.16 10.48
CA GLY A 92 -7.88 27.44 9.43
C GLY A 92 -7.00 26.50 8.61
N ALA A 93 -5.70 26.36 8.92
CA ALA A 93 -4.87 25.33 8.30
C ALA A 93 -5.41 23.92 8.60
N GLU A 94 -5.30 23.02 7.64
CA GLU A 94 -5.76 21.66 7.70
C GLU A 94 -4.57 20.72 7.72
N ILE A 95 -4.51 19.85 8.73
CA ILE A 95 -3.57 18.73 8.76
C ILE A 95 -4.24 17.57 8.05
N ARG A 96 -3.64 17.13 6.94
CA ARG A 96 -4.14 16.04 6.11
C ARG A 96 -3.12 14.93 6.00
N ILE A 97 -3.55 13.69 6.21
CA ILE A 97 -2.65 12.54 6.29
C ILE A 97 -3.21 11.39 5.46
N GLY A 98 -2.32 10.65 4.79
CA GLY A 98 -2.72 9.45 4.07
C GLY A 98 -1.63 8.91 3.15
N LEU A 99 -2.04 8.02 2.25
CA LEU A 99 -1.15 7.28 1.35
C LEU A 99 -0.93 7.99 0.01
N ARG A 100 -1.73 9.02 -0.29
CA ARG A 100 -1.70 9.76 -1.56
C ARG A 100 -0.68 10.89 -1.52
N ASN A 101 -0.04 11.18 -2.64
CA ASN A 101 0.91 12.28 -2.77
C ASN A 101 0.20 13.61 -3.12
N GLU A 102 -1.08 13.71 -2.76
CA GLU A 102 -1.95 14.83 -3.06
C GLU A 102 -2.52 15.44 -1.78
N THR A 103 -2.93 16.70 -1.86
CA THR A 103 -3.46 17.47 -0.71
C THR A 103 -4.89 17.10 -0.35
N ASP A 104 -5.55 16.18 -1.06
CA ASP A 104 -6.94 15.77 -0.83
C ASP A 104 -7.08 14.59 0.14
N ASN A 105 -5.97 14.11 0.72
CA ASN A 105 -5.96 13.12 1.79
C ASN A 105 -6.91 13.48 2.95
N GLN A 106 -7.27 12.46 3.74
CA GLN A 106 -8.16 12.61 4.88
C GLN A 106 -7.66 13.70 5.84
N ARG A 107 -8.57 14.60 6.22
CA ARG A 107 -8.30 15.63 7.20
C ARG A 107 -8.23 15.01 8.60
N CYS A 108 -7.07 15.09 9.24
CA CYS A 108 -6.89 14.78 10.65
C CYS A 108 -7.45 15.91 11.53
N ALA A 109 -7.08 17.16 11.25
CA ALA A 109 -7.46 18.29 12.10
C ALA A 109 -7.53 19.63 11.34
N ILE A 110 -8.18 20.61 11.97
CA ILE A 110 -8.14 22.03 11.57
C ILE A 110 -7.48 22.81 12.71
N ILE A 111 -6.45 23.57 12.37
CA ILE A 111 -5.73 24.43 13.29
C ILE A 111 -6.61 25.64 13.63
N SER A 112 -6.94 25.76 14.91
CA SER A 112 -7.63 26.93 15.47
C SER A 112 -6.67 27.67 16.39
N THR A 113 -6.33 28.90 16.03
CA THR A 113 -5.30 29.67 16.75
C THR A 113 -5.89 30.43 17.93
N ALA A 114 -5.21 30.42 19.07
CA ALA A 114 -5.54 31.23 20.24
C ALA A 114 -4.39 32.17 20.59
N GLU A 115 -4.69 33.27 21.28
CA GLU A 115 -3.66 34.22 21.71
C GLU A 115 -2.67 33.55 22.68
N GLY A 116 -1.37 33.74 22.43
CA GLY A 116 -0.30 33.10 23.19
C GLY A 116 -0.07 31.62 22.87
N GLN A 117 -0.89 31.01 21.99
CA GLN A 117 -0.68 29.64 21.54
C GLN A 117 0.15 29.61 20.26
N TYR A 118 1.22 28.82 20.28
CA TYR A 118 2.12 28.63 19.14
C TYR A 118 2.39 27.15 18.85
N LYS A 119 1.86 26.24 19.66
CA LYS A 119 1.94 24.79 19.47
C LYS A 119 0.54 24.19 19.42
N TYR A 120 0.33 23.31 18.45
CA TYR A 120 -0.97 22.73 18.12
C TYR A 120 -0.85 21.22 17.98
N ASP A 121 -1.39 20.50 18.96
CA ASP A 121 -1.28 19.06 19.09
C ASP A 121 -2.62 18.39 18.78
N TYR A 122 -2.62 17.45 17.84
CA TYR A 122 -3.84 16.77 17.38
C TYR A 122 -3.65 15.25 17.34
N GLU A 123 -4.61 14.53 17.89
CA GLU A 123 -4.73 13.09 17.71
C GLU A 123 -5.37 12.77 16.36
N CYS A 124 -4.78 11.83 15.62
CA CYS A 124 -5.17 11.45 14.27
C CYS A 124 -5.68 9.99 14.17
N GLY A 125 -6.05 9.37 15.29
CA GLY A 125 -6.84 8.13 15.29
C GLY A 125 -6.20 6.87 14.68
N LYS A 126 -4.86 6.75 14.68
CA LYS A 126 -4.10 5.64 14.05
C LYS A 126 -4.42 5.49 12.55
N THR A 127 -4.16 6.55 11.80
CA THR A 127 -4.37 6.56 10.35
C THR A 127 -3.14 6.02 9.61
N LEU A 128 -3.35 5.14 8.62
CA LEU A 128 -2.29 4.69 7.71
C LEU A 128 -1.87 5.84 6.79
N ALA A 129 -0.58 6.16 6.81
CA ALA A 129 -0.08 7.27 6.02
C ALA A 129 1.40 7.13 5.69
N ARG A 130 1.75 7.76 4.57
CA ARG A 130 3.13 8.08 4.17
C ARG A 130 3.32 9.59 4.07
N PHE A 131 2.28 10.30 3.62
CA PHE A 131 2.32 11.73 3.40
C PHE A 131 1.57 12.46 4.50
N VAL A 132 2.16 13.54 4.97
CA VAL A 132 1.52 14.53 5.84
C VAL A 132 1.55 15.87 5.14
N HIS A 133 0.38 16.50 5.02
CA HIS A 133 0.22 17.82 4.46
C HIS A 133 -0.30 18.78 5.51
N VAL A 134 0.25 19.99 5.53
CA VAL A 134 -0.36 21.15 6.18
C VAL A 134 -0.83 22.06 5.06
N VAL A 135 -2.13 22.13 4.85
CA VAL A 135 -2.75 22.91 3.77
C VAL A 135 -3.44 24.11 4.40
N LEU A 136 -3.27 25.31 3.87
CA LEU A 136 -3.97 26.50 4.36
C LEU A 136 -4.95 27.01 3.29
N PRO A 137 -6.22 26.60 3.34
CA PRO A 137 -7.18 26.99 2.32
C PRO A 137 -7.46 28.50 2.28
N GLY A 138 -7.77 28.99 1.09
CA GLY A 138 -8.15 30.38 0.82
C GLY A 138 -7.27 31.04 -0.24
N GLU A 139 -7.72 32.19 -0.71
CA GLU A 139 -7.02 33.00 -1.71
C GLU A 139 -5.94 33.87 -1.06
N GLN A 140 -4.80 34.02 -1.74
CA GLN A 140 -3.71 34.92 -1.33
C GLN A 140 -3.31 34.77 0.14
N ARG A 141 -3.08 33.53 0.55
CA ARG A 141 -2.64 33.16 1.90
C ARG A 141 -1.14 32.86 1.89
N ASN A 142 -0.51 33.00 3.06
CA ASN A 142 0.86 32.55 3.29
C ASN A 142 0.84 31.51 4.41
N LEU A 143 1.35 30.32 4.15
CA LEU A 143 1.54 29.30 5.17
C LEU A 143 2.91 29.49 5.83
N THR A 144 2.94 29.62 7.15
CA THR A 144 4.19 29.67 7.94
C THR A 144 4.20 28.58 9.00
N VAL A 145 5.19 27.70 8.96
CA VAL A 145 5.34 26.58 9.91
C VAL A 145 6.78 26.52 10.40
N CYS A 146 6.97 26.44 11.72
CA CYS A 146 8.29 26.33 12.36
C CYS A 146 8.70 24.90 12.60
N GLU A 147 7.78 23.99 12.93
CA GLU A 147 8.08 22.59 13.14
C GLU A 147 6.83 21.75 12.90
N VAL A 148 7.01 20.57 12.32
CA VAL A 148 5.98 19.54 12.26
C VAL A 148 6.56 18.28 12.86
N GLN A 149 5.93 17.79 13.92
CA GLN A 149 6.29 16.55 14.58
C GLN A 149 5.21 15.51 14.30
N VAL A 150 5.61 14.37 13.78
CA VAL A 150 4.69 13.28 13.46
C VAL A 150 4.95 12.12 14.41
N PHE A 151 3.89 11.61 15.02
CA PHE A 151 3.97 10.51 15.98
C PHE A 151 3.21 9.30 15.48
N GLY A 152 3.72 8.12 15.80
CA GLY A 152 3.13 6.87 15.34
C GLY A 152 4.06 5.68 15.45
N SER A 153 3.77 4.64 14.68
CA SER A 153 4.57 3.42 14.61
C SER A 153 4.80 3.00 13.16
N VAL A 154 6.00 2.50 12.89
CA VAL A 154 6.35 1.94 11.57
C VAL A 154 5.51 0.70 11.28
N LEU A 155 5.09 0.54 10.04
CA LEU A 155 4.49 -0.69 9.56
C LEU A 155 5.59 -1.54 8.90
N GLU A 156 5.71 -2.80 9.30
CA GLU A 156 6.78 -3.66 8.79
C GLU A 156 6.47 -4.11 7.35
N ASN A 157 7.46 -3.97 6.46
CA ASN A 157 7.44 -4.61 5.14
C ASN A 157 7.68 -6.13 5.31
N VAL A 158 6.61 -6.91 5.28
CA VAL A 158 6.65 -8.37 5.47
C VAL A 158 7.22 -9.12 4.26
N ALA A 159 7.32 -8.47 3.09
CA ALA A 159 7.86 -9.07 1.87
C ALA A 159 9.35 -9.42 2.00
N LEU A 160 10.11 -8.68 2.82
CA LEU A 160 11.54 -8.92 3.09
C LEU A 160 11.81 -10.30 3.72
N ARG A 161 10.77 -10.92 4.31
CA ARG A 161 10.80 -12.26 4.88
C ARG A 161 10.08 -13.27 3.99
N GLY A 162 9.80 -12.93 2.74
CA GLY A 162 9.15 -13.81 1.79
C GLY A 162 10.15 -14.53 0.89
N VAL A 163 9.60 -15.24 -0.09
CA VAL A 163 10.36 -15.77 -1.22
C VAL A 163 9.64 -15.36 -2.51
N ALA A 164 10.40 -14.79 -3.45
CA ALA A 164 9.85 -14.33 -4.72
C ALA A 164 10.08 -15.34 -5.86
N TYR A 165 9.08 -15.44 -6.74
CA TYR A 165 9.07 -16.24 -7.97
C TYR A 165 8.69 -15.37 -9.15
N GLN A 166 9.03 -15.83 -10.35
CA GLN A 166 8.59 -15.20 -11.59
C GLN A 166 8.25 -16.28 -12.62
N SER A 167 7.31 -15.96 -13.50
CA SER A 167 6.87 -16.84 -14.60
C SER A 167 8.01 -17.25 -15.53
N SER A 168 8.94 -16.33 -15.78
CA SER A 168 10.10 -16.56 -16.64
C SER A 168 11.20 -15.55 -16.36
N LEU A 169 12.43 -15.92 -16.69
CA LEU A 169 13.60 -15.06 -16.58
C LEU A 169 14.01 -14.58 -17.96
N ARG A 170 14.14 -13.25 -18.15
CA ARG A 170 14.56 -12.68 -19.45
C ARG A 170 16.02 -12.99 -19.76
N TRP A 171 16.92 -12.83 -18.78
CA TRP A 171 18.35 -13.06 -18.91
C TRP A 171 18.83 -14.06 -17.87
N LYS A 172 19.64 -15.05 -18.27
CA LYS A 172 20.04 -16.16 -17.38
C LYS A 172 20.71 -15.73 -16.07
N THR A 173 21.30 -14.53 -16.00
CA THR A 173 22.14 -14.07 -14.89
C THR A 173 21.61 -12.86 -14.13
N THR A 174 20.63 -12.12 -14.67
CA THR A 174 20.12 -10.85 -14.11
C THR A 174 18.59 -10.81 -14.17
N GLY A 175 17.96 -9.91 -13.40
CA GLY A 175 16.50 -9.76 -13.42
C GLY A 175 15.76 -10.83 -12.62
N LYS A 176 16.36 -11.34 -11.53
CA LYS A 176 15.81 -12.42 -10.70
C LYS A 176 14.64 -11.92 -9.85
N ALA A 177 13.71 -12.81 -9.54
CA ALA A 177 12.52 -12.51 -8.76
C ALA A 177 12.87 -12.03 -7.35
N SER A 178 13.93 -12.57 -6.75
CA SER A 178 14.43 -12.15 -5.44
C SER A 178 14.78 -10.66 -5.36
N ASN A 179 15.03 -10.00 -6.50
CA ASN A 179 15.34 -8.58 -6.54
C ASN A 179 14.14 -7.71 -6.18
N VAL A 180 12.91 -8.22 -6.21
CA VAL A 180 11.71 -7.43 -5.88
C VAL A 180 11.37 -7.39 -4.40
N ILE A 181 12.17 -8.06 -3.56
CA ILE A 181 11.97 -8.13 -2.11
C ILE A 181 13.30 -7.98 -1.38
N ASP A 182 14.27 -7.30 -2.01
CA ASP A 182 15.62 -7.14 -1.46
C ASP A 182 15.78 -5.84 -0.65
N GLY A 183 14.73 -5.03 -0.56
CA GLY A 183 14.70 -3.77 0.18
C GLY A 183 15.34 -2.61 -0.57
N VAL A 184 15.67 -2.76 -1.86
CA VAL A 184 16.32 -1.71 -2.65
C VAL A 184 15.39 -1.19 -3.73
N GLN A 185 14.72 -0.08 -3.41
CA GLN A 185 13.85 0.60 -4.36
C GLN A 185 14.62 1.08 -5.63
N PHE A 186 14.11 0.74 -6.81
CA PHE A 186 14.52 1.21 -8.16
C PHE A 186 15.89 0.78 -8.72
N SER A 187 16.76 0.14 -7.94
CA SER A 187 18.11 -0.21 -8.42
C SER A 187 18.20 -1.63 -8.95
N THR A 188 17.75 -2.58 -8.14
CA THR A 188 17.65 -4.00 -8.47
C THR A 188 16.22 -4.26 -8.91
N CYS A 189 16.06 -5.00 -10.01
CA CYS A 189 14.73 -5.29 -10.53
C CYS A 189 14.63 -6.70 -11.04
N SER A 190 13.42 -7.26 -11.01
CA SER A 190 13.05 -8.48 -11.72
C SER A 190 12.64 -8.12 -13.15
N THR A 191 12.93 -9.03 -14.09
CA THR A 191 12.52 -8.84 -15.49
C THR A 191 12.11 -10.16 -16.11
N THR A 192 10.87 -10.20 -16.56
CA THR A 192 10.28 -11.35 -17.25
C THR A 192 10.53 -11.30 -18.75
N GLN A 193 10.36 -12.43 -19.44
CA GLN A 193 10.44 -12.48 -20.90
C GLN A 193 9.34 -11.64 -21.56
N ASP A 194 9.62 -11.19 -22.77
CA ASP A 194 8.70 -10.45 -23.63
C ASP A 194 7.67 -11.39 -24.29
N LYS A 195 6.67 -11.83 -23.51
CA LYS A 195 5.51 -12.60 -23.98
C LYS A 195 4.31 -12.43 -23.03
N PRO A 196 3.06 -12.59 -23.47
CA PRO A 196 1.89 -12.40 -22.61
C PRO A 196 1.84 -13.32 -21.38
N GLY A 197 1.08 -12.90 -20.37
CA GLY A 197 0.81 -13.70 -19.16
C GLY A 197 2.01 -13.85 -18.24
N GLN A 198 2.86 -12.82 -18.16
CA GLN A 198 3.95 -12.81 -17.19
C GLN A 198 3.46 -12.41 -15.82
N TRP A 199 4.16 -12.91 -14.80
CA TRP A 199 3.87 -12.59 -13.41
C TRP A 199 5.12 -12.66 -12.56
N VAL A 200 5.08 -11.89 -11.48
CA VAL A 200 5.97 -12.00 -10.32
C VAL A 200 5.11 -12.32 -9.12
N ASP A 201 5.52 -13.27 -8.30
CA ASP A 201 4.78 -13.73 -7.13
C ASP A 201 5.68 -13.66 -5.89
N VAL A 202 5.11 -13.21 -4.78
CA VAL A 202 5.79 -13.14 -3.48
C VAL A 202 5.05 -14.05 -2.50
N ASP A 203 5.68 -15.15 -2.08
CA ASP A 203 5.18 -16.03 -1.02
C ASP A 203 5.62 -15.50 0.34
N LEU A 204 4.68 -15.02 1.15
CA LEU A 204 4.92 -14.53 2.51
C LEU A 204 5.13 -15.67 3.53
N LEU A 205 5.10 -16.93 3.08
CA LEU A 205 5.24 -18.18 3.83
C LEU A 205 4.08 -18.50 4.78
N VAL A 206 3.42 -17.49 5.32
CA VAL A 206 2.23 -17.56 6.17
C VAL A 206 1.22 -16.50 5.71
N PRO A 207 -0.07 -16.69 5.97
CA PRO A 207 -1.06 -15.67 5.66
C PRO A 207 -0.87 -14.41 6.51
N PHE A 208 -1.00 -13.25 5.89
CA PHE A 208 -0.99 -11.93 6.52
C PHE A 208 -2.25 -11.16 6.19
N ASN A 209 -2.59 -10.18 7.03
CA ASN A 209 -3.59 -9.16 6.71
C ASN A 209 -2.96 -8.04 5.87
N VAL A 210 -2.89 -8.23 4.55
CA VAL A 210 -2.23 -7.31 3.62
C VAL A 210 -3.02 -6.02 3.52
N THR A 211 -2.44 -4.93 4.02
CA THR A 211 -3.14 -3.65 4.17
C THR A 211 -2.68 -2.64 3.14
N VAL A 212 -1.37 -2.56 2.87
CA VAL A 212 -0.82 -1.68 1.83
C VAL A 212 0.19 -2.48 1.00
N ILE A 213 0.17 -2.28 -0.31
CA ILE A 213 1.21 -2.79 -1.23
C ILE A 213 1.84 -1.59 -1.93
N GLN A 214 3.16 -1.49 -1.91
CA GLN A 214 3.90 -0.53 -2.75
C GLN A 214 4.65 -1.27 -3.85
N LEU A 215 4.45 -0.82 -5.09
CA LEU A 215 5.10 -1.39 -6.26
C LEU A 215 6.03 -0.33 -6.87
N ALA A 216 7.32 -0.61 -6.84
CA ALA A 216 8.35 0.22 -7.45
C ALA A 216 8.74 -0.36 -8.81
N PHE A 217 8.78 0.49 -9.83
CA PHE A 217 9.13 0.12 -11.19
C PHE A 217 10.24 1.01 -11.70
N ARG A 218 11.04 0.48 -12.62
CA ARG A 218 12.17 1.24 -13.19
C ARG A 218 11.71 2.37 -14.09
N GLU A 219 10.72 2.07 -14.94
CA GLU A 219 10.16 3.03 -15.88
C GLU A 219 9.06 3.87 -15.21
N THR A 220 8.82 5.07 -15.74
CA THR A 220 7.93 6.06 -15.09
C THR A 220 6.44 5.93 -15.41
N CYS A 221 6.04 5.09 -16.37
CA CYS A 221 4.64 4.72 -16.75
C CYS A 221 4.67 3.96 -18.10
N CYS A 222 3.61 3.39 -18.70
CA CYS A 222 2.15 3.37 -18.48
C CYS A 222 1.63 1.93 -18.67
N PHE A 223 1.81 1.07 -17.67
CA PHE A 223 1.53 -0.35 -17.81
C PHE A 223 0.27 -0.74 -17.05
N GLU A 224 -0.52 -1.64 -17.63
CA GLU A 224 -1.63 -2.27 -16.95
C GLU A 224 -1.11 -3.37 -16.04
N VAL A 225 -1.42 -3.34 -14.75
CA VAL A 225 -1.04 -4.42 -13.83
C VAL A 225 -2.27 -4.96 -13.12
N GLU A 226 -2.27 -6.26 -12.84
CA GLU A 226 -3.26 -6.89 -11.98
C GLU A 226 -2.55 -7.41 -10.74
N VAL A 227 -3.07 -7.08 -9.56
CA VAL A 227 -2.52 -7.52 -8.29
C VAL A 227 -3.52 -8.43 -7.60
N LEU A 228 -3.07 -9.61 -7.17
CA LEU A 228 -3.87 -10.53 -6.39
C LEU A 228 -3.18 -10.82 -5.06
N VAL A 229 -3.99 -10.94 -4.02
CA VAL A 229 -3.60 -11.52 -2.74
C VAL A 229 -4.30 -12.87 -2.64
N ASP A 230 -3.53 -13.96 -2.70
CA ASP A 230 -4.01 -15.31 -3.05
C ASP A 230 -4.91 -15.29 -4.31
N ASN A 231 -6.21 -15.55 -4.15
CA ASN A 231 -7.20 -15.52 -5.24
C ASN A 231 -8.03 -14.22 -5.27
N THR A 232 -7.73 -13.27 -4.39
CA THR A 232 -8.50 -12.03 -4.26
C THR A 232 -7.82 -10.93 -5.07
N ARG A 233 -8.49 -10.47 -6.13
CA ARG A 233 -8.02 -9.33 -6.94
C ARG A 233 -8.13 -8.03 -6.14
N TYR A 234 -7.06 -7.24 -6.14
CA TYR A 234 -7.09 -5.85 -5.70
C TYR A 234 -7.64 -4.95 -6.81
N GLY A 235 -8.53 -4.02 -6.45
CA GLY A 235 -9.09 -3.02 -7.37
C GLY A 235 -10.62 -2.92 -7.31
N GLU A 236 -11.18 -1.95 -8.03
CA GLU A 236 -12.63 -1.83 -8.18
C GLU A 236 -13.21 -3.07 -8.87
N LYS A 237 -14.39 -3.53 -8.44
CA LYS A 237 -15.05 -4.74 -8.96
C LYS A 237 -15.24 -4.76 -10.49
N ASN A 238 -15.17 -3.59 -11.14
CA ASN A 238 -15.37 -3.41 -12.58
C ASN A 238 -14.09 -3.09 -13.36
N ALA A 239 -12.97 -2.82 -12.68
CA ALA A 239 -11.68 -2.55 -13.32
C ALA A 239 -10.88 -3.85 -13.41
N LEU A 240 -10.57 -4.27 -14.64
CA LEU A 240 -9.76 -5.47 -14.85
C LEU A 240 -8.29 -5.21 -14.49
N PHE A 241 -7.79 -4.01 -14.71
CA PHE A 241 -6.38 -3.66 -14.50
C PHE A 241 -6.23 -2.32 -13.80
N ILE A 242 -5.09 -2.17 -13.14
CA ILE A 242 -4.60 -0.96 -12.51
C ILE A 242 -3.65 -0.29 -13.51
N ILE A 243 -3.89 0.98 -13.83
CA ILE A 243 -3.01 1.73 -14.73
C ILE A 243 -1.93 2.41 -13.89
N MET A 244 -0.68 2.02 -14.13
CA MET A 244 0.45 2.69 -13.52
C MET A 244 0.65 4.09 -14.11
N LYS A 245 0.74 5.09 -13.24
CA LYS A 245 0.97 6.50 -13.61
C LYS A 245 2.32 7.03 -13.15
N GLU A 246 2.99 6.31 -12.26
CA GLU A 246 4.22 6.71 -11.59
C GLU A 246 5.14 5.49 -11.43
N SER A 247 6.43 5.74 -11.19
CA SER A 247 7.39 4.69 -10.86
C SER A 247 7.12 4.03 -9.51
N LEU A 248 6.42 4.69 -8.58
CA LEU A 248 6.09 4.13 -7.28
C LEU A 248 4.59 4.21 -7.03
N MET A 249 3.93 3.05 -7.08
CA MET A 249 2.49 2.98 -6.87
C MET A 249 2.18 2.48 -5.46
N THR A 250 1.31 3.18 -4.73
CA THR A 250 0.80 2.73 -3.43
C THR A 250 -0.64 2.25 -3.57
N LEU A 251 -0.90 1.03 -3.14
CA LEU A 251 -2.19 0.35 -3.19
C LEU A 251 -2.72 0.19 -1.77
N ASP A 252 -3.89 0.75 -1.48
CA ASP A 252 -4.57 0.62 -0.19
C ASP A 252 -5.54 -0.57 -0.22
N CYS A 253 -5.06 -1.74 0.19
CA CYS A 253 -5.81 -2.99 0.12
C CYS A 253 -6.89 -3.10 1.20
N GLY A 254 -6.89 -2.25 2.22
CA GLY A 254 -7.89 -2.27 3.30
C GLY A 254 -7.88 -3.53 4.18
N GLY A 255 -6.93 -4.44 4.00
CA GLY A 255 -6.79 -5.66 4.80
C GLY A 255 -7.26 -6.95 4.11
N ILE A 256 -6.72 -7.26 2.93
CA ILE A 256 -6.97 -8.55 2.29
C ILE A 256 -6.12 -9.61 2.98
N VAL A 257 -6.74 -10.67 3.49
CA VAL A 257 -6.01 -11.78 4.11
C VAL A 257 -5.53 -12.76 3.04
N GLY A 258 -4.23 -13.01 2.99
CA GLY A 258 -3.66 -14.06 2.13
C GLY A 258 -2.17 -14.29 2.33
N ARG A 259 -1.64 -15.32 1.69
CA ARG A 259 -0.24 -15.76 1.81
C ARG A 259 0.63 -15.32 0.64
N THR A 260 0.10 -15.33 -0.58
CA THR A 260 0.85 -14.96 -1.77
C THR A 260 0.35 -13.62 -2.30
N VAL A 261 1.27 -12.81 -2.83
CA VAL A 261 0.94 -11.58 -3.56
C VAL A 261 1.49 -11.72 -4.98
N THR A 262 0.60 -11.81 -5.95
CA THR A 262 0.94 -12.00 -7.35
C THR A 262 0.67 -10.73 -8.15
N ILE A 263 1.68 -10.25 -8.88
CA ILE A 263 1.61 -9.13 -9.81
C ILE A 263 1.65 -9.70 -11.23
N PHE A 264 0.53 -9.65 -11.93
CA PHE A 264 0.42 -10.00 -13.34
C PHE A 264 0.60 -8.75 -14.21
N HIS A 265 1.31 -8.91 -15.33
CA HIS A 265 1.41 -7.87 -16.36
C HIS A 265 1.07 -8.46 -17.74
N PRO A 266 0.00 -7.98 -18.40
CA PRO A 266 -0.38 -8.39 -19.75
C PRO A 266 0.54 -7.83 -20.85
N ASP A 267 1.01 -6.59 -20.71
CA ASP A 267 1.99 -5.99 -21.64
C ASP A 267 3.42 -6.37 -21.22
N VAL A 268 4.40 -6.17 -22.07
CA VAL A 268 5.73 -6.77 -21.82
C VAL A 268 6.87 -5.88 -22.31
N PRO A 269 8.04 -5.89 -21.63
CA PRO A 269 8.36 -6.50 -20.32
C PRO A 269 8.24 -5.53 -19.13
N LEU A 270 7.70 -6.03 -18.00
CA LEU A 270 7.69 -5.32 -16.72
C LEU A 270 9.09 -5.33 -16.09
N THR A 271 9.63 -4.15 -15.79
CA THR A 271 10.80 -4.02 -14.91
C THR A 271 10.34 -3.64 -13.50
N LEU A 272 9.81 -4.62 -12.79
CA LEU A 272 9.40 -4.47 -11.39
C LEU A 272 10.64 -4.49 -10.50
N CYS A 273 10.86 -3.40 -9.77
CA CYS A 273 12.06 -3.22 -8.95
C CYS A 273 11.85 -3.62 -7.50
N GLU A 274 10.73 -3.26 -6.88
CA GLU A 274 10.46 -3.63 -5.49
C GLU A 274 8.97 -3.83 -5.27
N VAL A 275 8.63 -4.78 -4.40
CA VAL A 275 7.29 -5.10 -3.93
C VAL A 275 7.34 -5.05 -2.41
N GLU A 276 6.88 -3.95 -1.84
CA GLU A 276 6.75 -3.80 -0.39
C GLU A 276 5.33 -4.15 0.02
N ILE A 277 5.19 -5.03 1.00
CA ILE A 277 3.90 -5.52 1.48
C ILE A 277 3.82 -5.20 2.96
N PHE A 278 2.87 -4.34 3.33
CA PHE A 278 2.66 -3.93 4.70
C PHE A 278 1.39 -4.57 5.27
N SER A 279 1.49 -5.04 6.52
CA SER A 279 0.41 -5.76 7.18
C SER A 279 0.19 -5.31 8.61
N THR A 280 -1.02 -5.51 9.10
CA THR A 280 -1.41 -5.19 10.49
C THR A 280 -1.38 -6.39 11.43
N TRP A 281 -1.26 -7.59 10.89
CA TRP A 281 -1.35 -8.81 11.65
C TRP A 281 0.04 -9.29 12.06
N GLU A 282 0.43 -8.97 13.29
CA GLU A 282 1.57 -9.62 13.92
C GLU A 282 1.19 -11.07 14.24
N HIS A 283 1.85 -12.05 13.61
CA HIS A 283 1.83 -13.43 14.11
C HIS A 283 2.98 -13.60 15.12
N PRO A 284 2.77 -13.46 16.45
CA PRO A 284 3.83 -13.47 17.46
C PRO A 284 4.56 -14.81 17.63
N LYS A 285 4.21 -15.84 16.84
CA LYS A 285 4.77 -17.20 16.90
C LYS A 285 5.40 -17.68 15.60
N ASN A 286 5.57 -16.82 14.59
CA ASN A 286 6.23 -17.26 13.35
C ASN A 286 7.73 -17.53 13.61
N LYS A 287 8.05 -18.81 13.83
CA LYS A 287 9.42 -19.33 14.03
C LYS A 287 9.94 -20.08 12.79
N PHE A 288 9.28 -19.99 11.64
CA PHE A 288 9.66 -20.75 10.46
C PHE A 288 10.98 -20.20 9.88
N PRO A 289 12.06 -21.01 9.82
CA PRO A 289 13.23 -20.67 9.03
C PRO A 289 12.86 -20.76 7.55
N GLN A 290 13.17 -19.71 6.80
CA GLN A 290 13.08 -19.62 5.35
C GLN A 290 13.62 -20.90 4.70
N ARG A 291 12.75 -21.74 4.16
CA ARG A 291 13.14 -22.76 3.20
C ARG A 291 12.43 -22.47 1.89
N PRO A 292 13.13 -22.48 0.75
CA PRO A 292 12.45 -22.49 -0.52
C PRO A 292 11.48 -23.69 -0.54
N PRO A 293 10.22 -23.50 -0.97
CA PRO A 293 9.33 -24.60 -1.27
C PRO A 293 10.06 -25.56 -2.22
N SER A 294 10.02 -26.84 -1.90
CA SER A 294 10.29 -27.87 -2.90
C SER A 294 9.39 -27.57 -4.10
N SER A 295 9.98 -27.51 -5.29
CA SER A 295 9.33 -27.34 -6.59
C SER A 295 8.13 -28.29 -6.74
N GLY A 296 7.00 -27.87 -6.19
CA GLY A 296 5.77 -28.63 -6.03
C GLY A 296 4.70 -27.92 -6.84
N LYS A 297 4.41 -28.51 -8.00
CA LYS A 297 3.36 -28.12 -8.94
C LYS A 297 2.03 -27.86 -8.22
N TYR A 298 1.75 -26.61 -7.89
CA TYR A 298 0.38 -26.13 -7.85
C TYR A 298 0.21 -25.22 -9.07
N MET A 299 -0.11 -25.85 -10.19
CA MET A 299 -0.61 -25.15 -11.38
C MET A 299 -1.94 -24.49 -11.00
N MET A 300 -2.01 -23.17 -11.07
CA MET A 300 -3.28 -22.52 -11.38
C MET A 300 -3.68 -22.93 -12.81
N GLN A 301 -4.59 -23.89 -12.91
CA GLN A 301 -5.30 -24.23 -14.15
C GLN A 301 -6.29 -23.11 -14.49
N PHE A 302 -5.81 -21.99 -15.02
CA PHE A 302 -6.71 -21.02 -15.70
C PHE A 302 -6.12 -20.35 -16.95
N HIS A 303 -4.96 -20.80 -17.44
CA HIS A 303 -4.36 -20.24 -18.67
C HIS A 303 -3.74 -21.31 -19.60
N GLN A 304 -4.52 -22.35 -19.92
CA GLN A 304 -4.20 -23.28 -21.02
C GLN A 304 -5.36 -23.54 -22.00
N LEU A 305 -6.37 -22.67 -22.04
CA LEU A 305 -7.48 -22.81 -22.99
C LEU A 305 -7.36 -21.97 -24.29
N PHE A 306 -6.29 -21.19 -24.48
CA PHE A 306 -6.17 -20.30 -25.65
C PHE A 306 -4.85 -20.41 -26.42
N GLN A 307 -4.36 -21.62 -26.69
CA GLN A 307 -3.25 -21.83 -27.65
C GLN A 307 -3.56 -22.82 -28.79
N GLY A 308 -4.83 -22.95 -29.17
CA GLY A 308 -5.21 -23.65 -30.40
C GLY A 308 -6.16 -22.78 -31.22
N ARG A 309 -5.87 -22.61 -32.51
CA ARG A 309 -6.83 -22.04 -33.47
C ARG A 309 -8.09 -22.93 -33.50
N ILE A 310 -9.12 -22.55 -32.75
CA ILE A 310 -10.43 -23.20 -32.84
C ILE A 310 -11.16 -22.57 -34.04
N PRO A 311 -11.65 -23.36 -35.01
CA PRO A 311 -12.46 -22.81 -36.09
C PRO A 311 -13.74 -22.20 -35.54
N VAL A 312 -14.07 -20.98 -35.99
CA VAL A 312 -15.15 -20.10 -35.48
C VAL A 312 -16.51 -20.80 -35.33
N ARG A 313 -16.76 -21.88 -36.09
CA ARG A 313 -17.98 -22.70 -35.98
C ARG A 313 -18.11 -23.47 -34.64
N LEU A 314 -17.01 -23.79 -33.96
CA LEU A 314 -17.03 -24.47 -32.65
C LEU A 314 -17.30 -23.49 -31.49
N LEU A 315 -16.88 -22.23 -31.63
CA LEU A 315 -17.13 -21.20 -30.61
C LEU A 315 -18.62 -20.88 -30.48
N ILE A 316 -19.36 -20.95 -31.59
CA ILE A 316 -20.82 -20.71 -31.60
C ILE A 316 -21.56 -21.81 -30.83
N CYS A 317 -21.14 -23.08 -30.92
CA CYS A 317 -21.74 -24.16 -30.13
C CYS A 317 -21.48 -24.01 -28.62
N LEU A 318 -20.32 -23.47 -28.22
CA LEU A 318 -19.98 -23.27 -26.81
C LEU A 318 -20.74 -22.10 -26.17
N MET A 319 -21.05 -21.04 -26.93
CA MET A 319 -21.87 -19.91 -26.44
C MET A 319 -23.34 -20.27 -26.19
N PHE A 320 -23.89 -21.31 -26.83
CA PHE A 320 -25.25 -21.77 -26.53
C PHE A 320 -25.33 -22.65 -25.26
N ILE A 321 -24.21 -23.14 -24.74
CA ILE A 321 -24.18 -24.00 -23.55
C ILE A 321 -24.24 -23.19 -22.25
N THR A 322 -23.91 -21.90 -22.27
CA THR A 322 -23.97 -21.02 -21.09
C THR A 322 -25.38 -20.56 -20.70
N PHE A 323 -26.44 -21.07 -21.36
CA PHE A 323 -27.84 -20.72 -21.08
C PHE A 323 -28.69 -21.91 -20.57
N ALA A 324 -28.09 -23.07 -20.28
CA ALA A 324 -28.85 -24.23 -19.78
C ALA A 324 -28.59 -24.48 -18.29
N ASP A 325 -29.57 -24.16 -17.44
CA ASP A 325 -29.57 -24.30 -15.97
C ASP A 325 -29.65 -25.77 -15.47
N ASP A 326 -29.34 -26.77 -16.30
CA ASP A 326 -29.50 -28.18 -15.93
C ASP A 326 -28.18 -28.96 -15.98
N THR A 327 -27.63 -29.21 -14.78
CA THR A 327 -26.34 -29.88 -14.53
C THR A 327 -26.26 -31.29 -15.12
N ALA A 328 -27.40 -31.98 -15.33
CA ALA A 328 -27.42 -33.32 -15.90
C ALA A 328 -27.12 -33.34 -17.42
N ILE A 329 -27.49 -32.28 -18.13
CA ILE A 329 -27.23 -32.13 -19.58
C ILE A 329 -25.74 -31.79 -19.78
N TYR A 330 -25.19 -30.93 -18.93
CA TYR A 330 -23.77 -30.55 -18.96
C TYR A 330 -22.83 -31.76 -18.90
N VAL A 331 -23.09 -32.71 -17.99
CA VAL A 331 -22.25 -33.92 -17.84
C VAL A 331 -22.36 -34.85 -19.05
N LYS A 332 -23.55 -34.97 -19.66
CA LYS A 332 -23.74 -35.80 -20.87
C LYS A 332 -23.04 -35.19 -22.09
N VAL A 333 -23.15 -33.87 -22.26
CA VAL A 333 -22.50 -33.14 -23.36
C VAL A 333 -20.98 -33.14 -23.18
N LEU A 334 -20.47 -32.97 -21.96
CA LEU A 334 -19.04 -33.04 -21.68
C LEU A 334 -18.46 -34.43 -21.97
N LYS A 335 -19.18 -35.50 -21.58
CA LYS A 335 -18.79 -36.89 -21.92
C LYS A 335 -18.77 -37.13 -23.43
N ALA A 336 -19.74 -36.60 -24.17
CA ALA A 336 -19.77 -36.71 -25.63
C ALA A 336 -18.62 -35.93 -26.29
N LEU A 337 -18.31 -34.72 -25.80
CA LEU A 337 -17.20 -33.91 -26.33
C LEU A 337 -15.84 -34.57 -26.09
N ILE A 338 -15.64 -35.14 -24.91
CA ILE A 338 -14.42 -35.88 -24.58
C ILE A 338 -14.28 -37.10 -25.51
N LEU A 339 -15.38 -37.81 -25.79
CA LEU A 339 -15.37 -38.95 -26.71
C LEU A 339 -15.00 -38.54 -28.14
N VAL A 340 -15.52 -37.41 -28.63
CA VAL A 340 -15.20 -36.87 -29.97
C VAL A 340 -13.74 -36.43 -30.06
N ILE A 341 -13.20 -35.79 -29.01
CA ILE A 341 -11.79 -35.36 -28.95
C ILE A 341 -10.85 -36.58 -28.91
N LEU A 342 -11.22 -37.62 -28.17
CA LEU A 342 -10.46 -38.88 -28.13
C LEU A 342 -10.50 -39.59 -29.49
N PHE A 343 -11.65 -39.60 -30.18
CA PHE A 343 -11.77 -40.16 -31.53
C PHE A 343 -10.97 -39.38 -32.57
N THR A 344 -10.94 -38.05 -32.51
CA THR A 344 -10.15 -37.23 -33.43
C THR A 344 -8.65 -37.38 -33.18
N LYS A 345 -8.21 -37.47 -31.93
CA LYS A 345 -6.80 -37.80 -31.61
C LYS A 345 -6.41 -39.20 -32.09
N ALA A 346 -7.29 -40.19 -31.96
CA ALA A 346 -7.05 -41.54 -32.45
C ALA A 346 -6.94 -41.58 -33.99
N MET A 347 -7.79 -40.85 -34.71
CA MET A 347 -7.69 -40.76 -36.18
C MET A 347 -6.41 -40.05 -36.65
N VAL A 348 -5.96 -39.00 -35.97
CA VAL A 348 -4.70 -38.31 -36.31
C VAL A 348 -3.47 -39.22 -36.08
N LEU A 349 -3.53 -40.09 -35.06
CA LEU A 349 -2.49 -41.08 -34.79
C LEU A 349 -2.52 -42.25 -35.80
N CYS A 350 -3.69 -42.66 -36.30
CA CYS A 350 -3.81 -43.70 -37.33
C CYS A 350 -3.35 -43.25 -38.74
N PHE A 351 -3.37 -41.95 -39.04
CA PHE A 351 -2.87 -41.41 -40.32
C PHE A 351 -1.37 -41.07 -40.32
N SER A 352 -0.69 -41.29 -39.20
CA SER A 352 0.75 -40.98 -39.03
C SER A 352 1.62 -42.24 -39.03
N HIS A 353 1.12 -43.38 -39.54
CA HIS A 353 1.87 -44.64 -39.60
C HIS A 353 1.88 -45.30 -40.97
#